data_AF-A0A1Y1KQB7-F1
#
_entry.id   AF-A0A1Y1KQB7-F1
#
_cell.length_a   1.000
_cell.length_b   1.000
_cell.length_c   1.000
_cell.angle_alpha   90.00
_cell.angle_beta   90.00
_cell.angle_gamma   90.00
#
_symmetry.space_group_name_H-M   'P 1'
#
loop_
_entity.id
_entity.type
_entity.pdbx_description
1 polymer ?
#
loop_
_entity_poly.entity_id
_entity_poly.type
_entity_poly.pdbx_seq_one_letter_code
_entity_poly.pdbx_strand_id
1 'polypeptide(L)'
;ELPMDIPSTEQLIADHKEFMENTQKRQVEVDRICKAKQVKQSATKESRKIPKSKTPITEPEFRSPRVKYLWDKWRNVWMLEWERQRVLYDHLAYLKEKERADNFSWDDWRRRFLKFMNHKKSRLTDLFRKMDKDNNGLIPRDEFIDGIIRTKFDTSRLEMKAVADMFDRNNCGLIDWKEFIAALRPDWQEKAPD
;
A
#
# COMPACT_ATOMS: atom_id res chain seq x y z
N GLU A 1 9.96 -4.56 20.86
CA GLU A 1 9.76 -5.20 19.53
C GLU A 1 8.26 -5.44 19.35
N LEU A 2 7.76 -5.48 18.11
CA LEU A 2 6.34 -5.73 17.83
C LEU A 2 6.05 -7.24 17.79
N PRO A 3 4.83 -7.68 18.14
CA PRO A 3 4.42 -9.08 18.02
C PRO A 3 4.56 -9.60 16.58
N MET A 4 4.92 -10.87 16.40
CA MET A 4 5.10 -11.46 15.07
C MET A 4 3.85 -12.20 14.55
N ASP A 5 2.70 -11.93 15.16
CA ASP A 5 1.41 -12.48 14.77
C ASP A 5 0.37 -11.38 14.48
N ILE A 6 -0.51 -11.68 13.52
CA ILE A 6 -1.54 -10.74 13.04
C ILE A 6 -2.53 -10.38 14.16
N PRO A 7 -3.11 -11.33 14.92
CA PRO A 7 -4.11 -10.99 15.94
C PRO A 7 -3.59 -10.03 17.02
N SER A 8 -2.38 -10.25 17.55
CA SER A 8 -1.79 -9.37 18.56
C SER A 8 -1.49 -7.98 18.00
N THR A 9 -1.03 -7.90 16.75
CA THR A 9 -0.79 -6.61 16.08
C THR A 9 -2.09 -5.85 15.83
N GLU A 10 -3.18 -6.53 15.45
CA GLU A 10 -4.50 -5.93 15.28
C GLU A 10 -5.07 -5.42 16.61
N GLN A 11 -4.84 -6.13 17.71
CA GLN A 11 -5.21 -5.66 19.05
C GLN A 11 -4.43 -4.39 19.43
N LEU A 12 -3.12 -4.35 19.19
CA LEU A 12 -2.31 -3.15 19.46
C LEU A 12 -2.75 -1.92 18.63
N ILE A 13 -3.31 -2.15 17.43
CA ILE A 13 -3.91 -1.10 16.61
C ILE A 13 -5.24 -0.64 17.21
N ALA A 14 -6.09 -1.56 17.67
CA ALA A 14 -7.36 -1.21 18.31
C ALA A 14 -7.14 -0.37 19.58
N ASP A 15 -6.25 -0.80 20.46
CA ASP A 15 -5.90 -0.07 21.69
C ASP A 15 -5.33 1.32 21.38
N HIS A 16 -4.53 1.44 20.32
CA HIS A 16 -3.98 2.73 19.88
C HIS A 16 -5.03 3.69 19.35
N LYS A 17 -6.02 3.16 18.61
CA LYS A 17 -7.12 3.98 18.11
C LYS A 17 -7.91 4.57 19.26
N GLU A 18 -8.20 3.78 20.30
CA GLU A 18 -8.85 4.29 21.50
C GLU A 18 -8.02 5.39 22.17
N PHE A 19 -6.71 5.19 22.28
CA PHE A 19 -5.80 6.21 22.79
C PHE A 19 -5.84 7.50 21.95
N MET A 20 -5.74 7.41 20.63
CA MET A 20 -5.80 8.56 19.72
C MET A 20 -7.15 9.30 19.80
N GLU A 21 -8.27 8.59 19.90
CA GLU A 21 -9.58 9.20 20.11
C GLU A 21 -9.65 9.98 21.43
N ASN A 22 -9.09 9.41 22.49
CA ASN A 22 -9.01 10.07 23.79
C ASN A 22 -8.10 11.31 23.77
N THR A 23 -6.98 11.27 23.07
CA THR A 23 -6.13 12.44 22.84
C THR A 23 -6.86 13.50 22.02
N GLN A 24 -7.57 13.10 20.96
CA GLN A 24 -8.32 14.03 20.11
C GLN A 24 -9.43 14.76 20.87
N LYS A 25 -10.13 14.10 21.80
CA LYS A 25 -11.14 14.75 22.66
C LYS A 25 -10.53 15.89 23.49
N ARG A 26 -9.30 15.73 23.97
CA ARG A 26 -8.58 16.72 24.78
C ARG A 26 -7.98 17.86 23.95
N GLN A 27 -7.89 17.72 22.62
CA GLN A 27 -7.40 18.78 21.72
C GLN A 27 -8.15 20.09 21.92
N VAL A 28 -9.47 20.03 22.14
CA VAL A 28 -10.31 21.22 22.32
C VAL A 28 -9.88 22.03 23.56
N GLU A 29 -9.52 21.35 24.66
CA GLU A 29 -9.06 22.00 25.89
C GLU A 29 -7.69 22.65 25.70
N VAL A 30 -6.78 21.93 25.05
CA VAL A 30 -5.43 22.43 24.74
C VAL A 30 -5.50 23.64 23.81
N ASP A 31 -6.37 23.60 22.79
CA ASP A 31 -6.60 24.72 21.88
C ASP A 31 -7.13 25.96 22.61
N ARG A 32 -8.06 25.79 23.56
CA ARG A 32 -8.58 26.92 24.37
C ARG A 32 -7.45 27.58 25.15
N ILE A 33 -6.60 26.80 25.82
CA ILE A 33 -5.49 27.31 26.63
C ILE A 33 -4.45 28.00 25.74
N CYS A 34 -4.09 27.38 24.61
CA CYS A 34 -3.13 27.93 23.66
C CYS A 34 -3.64 29.25 23.04
N LYS A 35 -4.87 29.28 22.53
CA LYS A 35 -5.49 30.48 21.93
C LYS A 35 -5.60 31.66 22.91
N ALA A 36 -5.87 31.39 24.20
CA ALA A 36 -5.98 32.43 25.21
C ALA A 36 -4.67 33.19 25.48
N LYS A 37 -3.51 32.60 25.17
CA LYS A 37 -2.17 33.17 25.42
C LYS A 37 -1.33 33.35 24.15
N GLN A 38 -1.90 33.05 22.98
CA GLN A 38 -1.23 33.24 21.69
C GLN A 38 -1.06 34.73 21.39
N VAL A 39 0.12 35.10 20.89
CA VAL A 39 0.37 36.47 20.41
C VAL A 39 -0.43 36.65 19.12
N LYS A 40 -1.45 37.52 19.13
CA LYS A 40 -2.11 37.94 17.89
C LYS A 40 -1.08 38.67 17.04
N GLN A 41 -0.67 38.06 15.93
CA GLN A 41 0.03 38.81 14.88
C GLN A 41 -0.95 39.87 14.38
N SER A 42 -0.62 41.15 14.59
CA SER A 42 -1.35 42.26 14.00
C SER A 42 -1.28 42.10 12.49
N ALA A 43 -2.45 41.92 11.85
CA ALA A 43 -2.56 41.91 10.40
C ALA A 43 -2.22 43.31 9.86
N THR A 44 -0.94 43.57 9.60
CA THR A 44 -0.54 44.59 8.63
C THR A 44 -0.92 44.04 7.27
N LYS A 45 -1.98 44.61 6.69
CA LYS A 45 -2.36 44.41 5.29
C LYS A 45 -1.16 44.74 4.41
N GLU A 46 -0.57 43.73 3.77
CA GLU A 46 0.08 43.95 2.50
C GLU A 46 -0.06 42.72 1.59
N SER A 47 -0.62 43.00 0.41
CA SER A 47 -0.97 42.06 -0.63
C SER A 47 0.28 41.44 -1.25
N ARG A 48 0.37 40.10 -1.34
CA ARG A 48 1.05 39.43 -2.46
C ARG A 48 0.61 37.97 -2.60
N LYS A 49 0.02 37.67 -3.76
CA LYS A 49 -0.35 36.32 -4.23
C LYS A 49 0.91 35.53 -4.59
N ILE A 50 1.17 34.38 -3.95
CA ILE A 50 2.14 33.33 -4.38
C ILE A 50 1.58 31.94 -3.97
N PRO A 51 1.80 30.86 -4.76
CA PRO A 51 0.90 29.71 -4.88
C PRO A 51 1.06 28.60 -3.83
N LYS A 52 0.05 27.73 -3.81
CA LYS A 52 -0.10 26.49 -3.02
C LYS A 52 1.09 25.54 -3.18
N SER A 53 2.06 25.59 -2.26
CA SER A 53 2.93 24.46 -1.98
C SER A 53 3.53 24.58 -0.57
N LYS A 54 3.37 23.53 0.23
CA LYS A 54 3.93 23.29 1.57
C LYS A 54 4.03 24.54 2.47
N THR A 55 2.93 24.87 3.15
CA THR A 55 2.95 25.87 4.22
C THR A 55 4.02 25.49 5.26
N PRO A 56 5.03 26.35 5.51
CA PRO A 56 5.91 26.15 6.66
C PRO A 56 5.03 26.24 7.91
N ILE A 57 5.16 25.26 8.81
CA ILE A 57 4.49 25.31 10.10
C ILE A 57 5.19 26.43 10.88
N THR A 58 4.69 27.65 10.77
CA THR A 58 5.15 28.78 11.56
C THR A 58 4.79 28.48 13.02
N GLU A 59 5.80 28.31 13.86
CA GLU A 59 5.61 28.00 15.28
C GLU A 59 4.82 29.14 15.95
N PRO A 60 3.70 28.84 16.62
CA PRO A 60 2.91 29.87 17.28
C PRO A 60 3.69 30.47 18.45
N GLU A 61 3.75 31.80 18.50
CA GLU A 61 4.38 32.51 19.61
C GLU A 61 3.40 32.71 20.76
N PHE A 62 3.82 32.35 21.99
CA PHE A 62 2.99 32.41 23.18
C PHE A 62 3.56 33.39 24.21
N ARG A 63 2.69 34.19 24.82
CA ARG A 63 3.07 35.13 25.89
C ARG A 63 3.49 34.44 27.19
N SER A 64 3.16 33.16 27.36
CA SER A 64 3.42 32.38 28.57
C SER A 64 4.35 31.21 28.27
N PRO A 65 5.52 31.12 28.91
CA PRO A 65 6.43 29.99 28.77
C PRO A 65 5.78 28.64 29.14
N ARG A 66 4.85 28.65 30.11
CA ARG A 66 4.10 27.44 30.51
C ARG A 66 3.16 26.95 29.42
N VAL A 67 2.54 27.86 28.65
CA VAL A 67 1.67 27.49 27.54
C VAL A 67 2.48 27.01 26.35
N LYS A 68 3.64 27.63 26.08
CA LYS A 68 4.58 27.10 25.08
C LYS A 68 4.99 25.65 25.41
N TYR A 69 5.41 25.40 26.66
CA TYR A 69 5.77 24.05 27.10
C TYR A 69 4.62 23.04 26.95
N LEU A 70 3.39 23.43 27.33
CA LEU A 70 2.20 22.59 27.12
C LEU A 70 2.01 22.26 25.64
N TRP A 71 2.07 23.27 24.77
CA TRP A 71 1.90 23.12 23.33
C TRP A 71 2.98 22.20 22.74
N ASP A 72 4.25 22.38 23.12
CA ASP A 72 5.37 21.56 22.67
C ASP A 72 5.19 20.09 23.09
N LYS A 73 4.81 19.84 24.35
CA LYS A 73 4.55 18.48 24.85
C LYS A 73 3.33 17.85 24.18
N TRP A 74 2.27 18.62 23.98
CA TRP A 74 1.08 18.14 23.28
C TRP A 74 1.38 17.77 21.83
N ARG A 75 2.10 18.64 21.11
CA ARG A 75 2.57 18.38 19.75
C ARG A 75 3.46 17.15 19.70
N ASN A 76 4.35 16.96 20.69
CA ASN A 76 5.20 15.78 20.78
C ASN A 76 4.37 14.49 20.92
N VAL A 77 3.38 14.48 21.81
CA VAL A 77 2.46 13.33 21.96
C VAL A 77 1.76 13.03 20.64
N TRP A 78 1.24 14.05 19.95
CA TRP A 78 0.60 13.87 18.65
C TRP A 78 1.53 13.26 17.60
N MET A 79 2.78 13.74 17.52
CA MET A 79 3.77 13.16 16.60
C MET A 79 4.10 11.71 16.94
N LEU A 80 4.26 11.39 18.22
CA LEU A 80 4.51 10.02 18.67
C LEU A 80 3.32 9.09 18.39
N GLU A 81 2.09 9.59 18.58
CA GLU A 81 0.87 8.86 18.24
C GLU A 81 0.79 8.51 16.76
N TRP A 82 1.02 9.49 15.89
CA TRP A 82 1.02 9.29 14.45
C TRP A 82 2.10 8.34 13.99
N GLU A 83 3.31 8.46 14.54
CA GLU A 83 4.41 7.57 14.19
C GLU A 83 4.13 6.13 14.65
N ARG A 84 3.63 5.95 15.88
CA ARG A 84 3.24 4.63 16.38
C ARG A 84 2.14 4.01 15.52
N GLN A 85 1.14 4.80 15.11
CA GLN A 85 0.08 4.37 14.20
C GLN A 85 0.68 3.89 12.87
N ARG A 86 1.55 4.69 12.24
CA ARG A 86 2.21 4.32 10.99
C ARG A 86 2.98 3.00 11.13
N VAL A 87 3.82 2.89 12.14
CA VAL A 87 4.66 1.71 12.40
C VAL A 87 3.81 0.45 12.60
N LEU A 88 2.71 0.52 13.34
CA LEU A 88 1.83 -0.63 13.53
C LEU A 88 1.16 -1.09 12.22
N TYR A 89 0.73 -0.16 11.39
CA TYR A 89 0.09 -0.49 10.12
C TYR A 89 1.10 -1.05 9.10
N ASP A 90 2.30 -0.48 9.05
CA ASP A 90 3.39 -1.00 8.23
C ASP A 90 3.76 -2.43 8.67
N HIS A 91 3.82 -2.68 9.99
CA HIS A 91 4.08 -4.00 10.53
C HIS A 91 2.96 -5.00 10.25
N LEU A 92 1.69 -4.60 10.40
CA LEU A 92 0.55 -5.44 10.04
C LEU A 92 0.55 -5.79 8.54
N ALA A 93 0.90 -4.83 7.68
CA ALA A 93 1.03 -5.06 6.25
C ALA A 93 2.15 -6.07 5.95
N TYR A 94 3.30 -5.95 6.61
CA TYR A 94 4.39 -6.92 6.52
C TYR A 94 3.95 -8.33 6.95
N LEU A 95 3.28 -8.48 8.10
CA LEU A 95 2.81 -9.78 8.59
C LEU A 95 1.81 -10.43 7.63
N LYS A 96 0.86 -9.65 7.10
CA LYS A 96 -0.12 -10.12 6.10
C LYS A 96 0.56 -10.55 4.81
N GLU A 97 1.57 -9.81 4.36
CA GLU A 97 2.32 -10.16 3.16
C GLU A 97 3.17 -11.43 3.36
N LYS A 98 3.80 -11.56 4.53
CA LYS A 98 4.55 -12.75 4.93
C LYS A 98 3.65 -13.99 4.98
N GLU A 99 2.48 -13.89 5.63
CA GLU A 99 1.52 -15.00 5.71
C GLU A 99 1.04 -15.44 4.32
N ARG A 100 0.80 -14.51 3.39
CA ARG A 100 0.47 -14.86 2.01
C ARG A 100 1.60 -15.59 1.30
N ALA A 101 2.83 -15.12 1.47
CA ALA A 101 4.00 -15.75 0.85
C ALA A 101 4.26 -17.15 1.43
N ASP A 102 4.17 -17.32 2.75
CA ASP A 102 4.36 -18.61 3.42
C ASP A 102 3.27 -19.61 3.01
N ASN A 103 2.04 -19.13 2.77
CA ASN A 103 0.92 -19.94 2.30
C ASN A 103 0.78 -19.99 0.77
N PHE A 104 1.78 -19.50 0.03
CA PHE A 104 1.70 -19.47 -1.44
C PHE A 104 1.70 -20.89 -2.01
N SER A 105 0.73 -21.15 -2.90
CA SER A 105 0.66 -22.38 -3.69
C SER A 105 0.39 -22.04 -5.14
N TRP A 106 1.28 -22.50 -6.02
CA TRP A 106 1.12 -22.33 -7.46
C TRP A 106 -0.24 -22.85 -7.96
N ASP A 107 -0.67 -24.02 -7.48
CA ASP A 107 -1.93 -24.62 -7.90
C ASP A 107 -3.15 -23.82 -7.44
N ASP A 108 -3.12 -23.30 -6.21
CA ASP A 108 -4.17 -22.42 -5.71
C ASP A 108 -4.24 -21.12 -6.51
N TRP A 109 -3.09 -20.47 -6.72
CA TRP A 109 -2.98 -19.24 -7.49
C TRP A 109 -3.50 -19.44 -8.92
N ARG A 110 -3.03 -20.49 -9.62
CA ARG A 110 -3.45 -20.84 -10.98
C ARG A 110 -4.96 -21.07 -11.05
N ARG A 111 -5.51 -21.85 -10.12
CA ARG A 111 -6.96 -22.14 -10.06
C ARG A 111 -7.78 -20.88 -9.84
N ARG A 112 -7.37 -20.01 -8.90
CA ARG A 112 -8.03 -18.71 -8.64
C ARG A 112 -7.97 -17.80 -9.87
N PHE A 113 -6.82 -17.70 -10.51
CA PHE A 113 -6.59 -16.85 -11.67
C PHE A 113 -7.45 -17.28 -12.88
N LEU A 114 -7.49 -18.59 -13.18
CA LEU A 114 -8.33 -19.12 -14.24
C LEU A 114 -9.82 -18.92 -13.96
N LYS A 115 -10.26 -19.12 -12.71
CA LYS A 115 -11.64 -18.85 -12.30
C LYS A 115 -12.00 -17.37 -12.49
N PHE A 116 -11.11 -16.46 -12.10
CA PHE A 116 -11.27 -15.02 -12.28
C PHE A 116 -11.39 -14.62 -13.76
N MET A 117 -10.50 -15.14 -14.61
CA MET A 117 -10.54 -14.88 -16.06
C MET A 117 -11.84 -15.39 -16.69
N ASN A 118 -12.28 -16.58 -16.30
CA ASN A 118 -13.53 -17.17 -16.77
C ASN A 118 -14.75 -16.34 -16.33
N HIS A 119 -14.79 -15.90 -15.07
CA HIS A 119 -15.87 -15.03 -14.57
C HIS A 119 -15.94 -13.69 -15.32
N LYS A 120 -14.78 -13.13 -15.70
CA LYS A 120 -14.68 -11.92 -16.53
C LYS A 120 -14.94 -12.17 -18.02
N LYS A 121 -15.25 -13.41 -18.42
CA LYS A 121 -15.40 -13.83 -19.84
C LYS A 121 -14.21 -13.37 -20.70
N SER A 122 -13.02 -13.27 -20.09
CA SER A 122 -11.81 -12.72 -20.71
C SER A 122 -10.93 -13.86 -21.21
N ARG A 123 -10.33 -13.69 -22.40
CA ARG A 123 -9.43 -14.69 -22.98
C ARG A 123 -7.99 -14.44 -22.55
N LEU A 124 -7.27 -15.52 -22.28
CA LEU A 124 -5.83 -15.49 -21.99
C LEU A 124 -5.02 -14.89 -23.16
N THR A 125 -5.43 -15.16 -24.40
CA THR A 125 -4.85 -14.57 -25.62
C THR A 125 -4.89 -13.05 -25.61
N ASP A 126 -6.04 -12.49 -25.23
CA ASP A 126 -6.28 -11.05 -25.29
C ASP A 126 -5.53 -10.35 -24.16
N LEU A 127 -5.45 -11.01 -23.00
CA LEU A 127 -4.65 -10.54 -21.87
C LEU A 127 -3.16 -10.48 -22.22
N PHE A 128 -2.62 -11.54 -22.84
CA PHE A 128 -1.21 -11.60 -23.22
C PHE A 128 -0.86 -10.55 -24.27
N ARG A 129 -1.66 -10.43 -25.34
CA ARG A 129 -1.49 -9.39 -26.38
C ARG A 129 -1.53 -7.97 -25.82
N LYS A 130 -2.29 -7.75 -24.75
CA LYS A 130 -2.35 -6.43 -24.10
C LYS A 130 -1.02 -6.06 -23.41
N MET A 131 -0.23 -7.04 -23.03
CA MET A 131 1.07 -6.86 -22.37
C MET A 131 2.24 -6.89 -23.36
N ASP A 132 2.13 -7.70 -24.42
CA ASP A 132 3.08 -7.82 -25.53
C ASP A 132 2.99 -6.59 -26.48
N LYS A 133 3.64 -5.49 -26.10
CA LYS A 133 3.52 -4.19 -26.79
C LYS A 133 4.12 -4.20 -28.20
N ASP A 134 5.18 -4.97 -28.41
CA ASP A 134 5.91 -5.08 -29.67
C ASP A 134 5.51 -6.30 -30.51
N ASN A 135 4.55 -7.11 -30.02
CA ASN A 135 4.00 -8.29 -30.69
C ASN A 135 5.08 -9.32 -31.06
N ASN A 136 6.11 -9.45 -30.22
CA ASN A 136 7.19 -10.40 -30.43
C ASN A 136 6.93 -11.75 -29.74
N GLY A 137 5.83 -11.88 -28.99
CA GLY A 137 5.44 -13.07 -28.24
C GLY A 137 6.18 -13.26 -26.91
N LEU A 138 6.98 -12.29 -26.48
CA LEU A 138 7.85 -12.32 -25.30
C LEU A 138 7.56 -11.12 -24.40
N ILE A 139 7.17 -11.38 -23.15
CA ILE A 139 6.87 -10.32 -22.18
C ILE A 139 7.94 -10.30 -21.10
N PRO A 140 8.63 -9.17 -20.84
CA PRO A 140 9.52 -9.05 -19.69
C PRO A 140 8.77 -9.31 -18.37
N ARG A 141 9.42 -10.00 -17.43
CA ARG A 141 8.82 -10.33 -16.13
C ARG A 141 8.13 -9.16 -15.43
N ASP A 142 8.78 -8.00 -15.37
CA ASP A 142 8.21 -6.82 -14.71
C ASP A 142 6.93 -6.32 -15.39
N GLU A 143 6.87 -6.34 -16.72
CA GLU A 143 5.68 -5.97 -17.48
C GLU A 143 4.55 -6.99 -17.33
N PHE A 144 4.90 -8.27 -17.20
CA PHE A 144 3.94 -9.34 -16.89
C PHE A 144 3.35 -9.16 -15.48
N ILE A 145 4.19 -8.95 -14.47
CA ILE A 145 3.77 -8.71 -13.09
C ILE A 145 2.83 -7.50 -13.03
N ASP A 146 3.24 -6.37 -13.60
CA ASP A 146 2.43 -5.17 -13.65
C ASP A 146 1.15 -5.39 -14.45
N GLY A 147 1.22 -6.16 -15.53
CA GLY A 147 0.09 -6.55 -16.36
C GLY A 147 -0.98 -7.28 -15.57
N ILE A 148 -0.60 -8.30 -14.80
CA ILE A 148 -1.53 -9.07 -13.97
C ILE A 148 -2.10 -8.21 -12.85
N ILE A 149 -1.28 -7.41 -12.15
CA ILE A 149 -1.76 -6.50 -11.09
C ILE A 149 -2.79 -5.50 -11.64
N ARG A 150 -2.58 -4.98 -12.86
CA ARG A 150 -3.53 -4.07 -13.53
C ARG A 150 -4.89 -4.70 -13.81
N THR A 151 -5.01 -6.04 -13.87
CA THR A 151 -6.30 -6.72 -14.08
C THR A 151 -7.24 -6.62 -12.88
N LYS A 152 -6.74 -6.19 -11.72
CA LYS A 152 -7.43 -6.24 -10.42
C LYS A 152 -7.74 -7.66 -9.96
N PHE A 153 -7.00 -8.65 -10.46
CA PHE A 153 -6.95 -9.96 -9.82
C PHE A 153 -6.37 -9.80 -8.41
N ASP A 154 -6.97 -10.48 -7.43
CA ASP A 154 -6.51 -10.46 -6.06
C ASP A 154 -5.20 -11.26 -5.94
N THR A 155 -4.09 -10.55 -6.05
CA THR A 155 -2.73 -11.08 -5.90
C THR A 155 -1.79 -9.94 -5.46
N SER A 156 -0.66 -10.28 -4.87
CA SER A 156 0.35 -9.31 -4.45
C SER A 156 1.57 -9.29 -5.37
N ARG A 157 2.39 -8.22 -5.29
CA ARG A 157 3.66 -8.17 -6.05
C ARG A 157 4.63 -9.26 -5.58
N LEU A 158 4.58 -9.68 -4.32
CA LEU A 158 5.46 -10.74 -3.81
C LEU A 158 5.06 -12.11 -4.36
N GLU A 159 3.77 -12.46 -4.32
CA GLU A 159 3.25 -13.66 -4.98
C GLU A 159 3.62 -13.66 -6.47
N MET A 160 3.46 -12.52 -7.13
CA MET A 160 3.74 -12.39 -8.56
C MET A 160 5.21 -12.62 -8.92
N LYS A 161 6.17 -12.41 -8.00
CA LYS A 161 7.56 -12.78 -8.23
C LYS A 161 7.72 -14.31 -8.32
N ALA A 162 7.18 -15.03 -7.33
CA ALA A 162 7.18 -16.50 -7.34
C ALA A 162 6.39 -17.06 -8.54
N VAL A 163 5.26 -16.44 -8.89
CA VAL A 163 4.47 -16.78 -10.08
C VAL A 163 5.26 -16.57 -11.37
N ALA A 164 5.99 -15.46 -11.51
CA ALA A 164 6.81 -15.20 -12.69
C ALA A 164 7.89 -16.27 -12.86
N ASP A 165 8.47 -16.77 -11.77
CA ASP A 165 9.39 -17.91 -11.78
C ASP A 165 8.74 -19.20 -12.31
N MET A 166 7.45 -19.43 -12.01
CA MET A 166 6.72 -20.61 -12.52
C MET A 166 6.43 -20.53 -14.03
N PHE A 167 6.36 -19.31 -14.58
CA PHE A 167 6.14 -19.08 -16.00
C PHE A 167 7.44 -19.12 -16.81
N ASP A 168 8.49 -18.46 -16.34
CA ASP A 168 9.80 -18.36 -16.99
C ASP A 168 10.66 -19.60 -16.71
N ARG A 169 10.32 -20.73 -17.35
CA ARG A 169 10.95 -22.04 -17.09
C ARG A 169 12.41 -22.09 -17.52
N ASN A 170 12.75 -21.36 -18.57
CA ASN A 170 14.12 -21.24 -19.06
C ASN A 170 14.96 -20.20 -18.28
N ASN A 171 14.33 -19.47 -17.34
CA ASN A 171 14.93 -18.44 -16.49
C ASN A 171 15.67 -17.36 -17.29
N CYS A 172 15.12 -17.00 -18.45
CA CYS A 172 15.69 -15.98 -19.34
C CYS A 172 15.22 -14.55 -19.00
N GLY A 173 14.31 -14.41 -18.03
CA GLY A 173 13.74 -13.12 -17.62
C GLY A 173 12.60 -12.63 -18.51
N LEU A 174 12.20 -13.44 -19.50
CA LEU A 174 11.10 -13.19 -20.42
C LEU A 174 10.10 -14.35 -20.32
N ILE A 175 8.82 -14.05 -20.51
CA ILE A 175 7.74 -15.03 -20.50
C ILE A 175 7.21 -15.16 -21.92
N ASP A 176 7.39 -16.34 -22.52
CA ASP A 176 6.85 -16.70 -23.83
C ASP A 176 5.35 -17.06 -23.74
N TRP A 177 4.63 -16.84 -24.84
CA TRP A 177 3.24 -17.27 -25.00
C TRP A 177 3.04 -18.77 -24.74
N LYS A 178 3.92 -19.64 -25.24
CA LYS A 178 3.80 -21.10 -25.06
C LYS A 178 4.06 -21.48 -23.61
N GLU A 179 5.08 -20.91 -22.97
CA GLU A 179 5.33 -21.04 -21.53
C GLU A 179 4.11 -20.61 -20.69
N PHE A 180 3.52 -19.47 -21.04
CA PHE A 180 2.33 -18.95 -20.38
C PHE A 180 1.14 -19.92 -20.47
N ILE A 181 0.84 -20.43 -21.66
CA ILE A 181 -0.26 -21.39 -21.82
C ILE A 181 0.08 -22.74 -21.20
N ALA A 182 1.30 -23.25 -21.36
CA ALA A 182 1.70 -24.53 -20.79
C ALA A 182 1.66 -24.55 -19.26
N ALA A 183 1.96 -23.43 -18.60
CA ALA A 183 1.86 -23.31 -17.15
C ALA A 183 0.39 -23.26 -16.67
N LEU A 184 -0.47 -22.52 -17.37
CA LEU A 184 -1.88 -22.37 -17.00
C LEU A 184 -2.77 -23.55 -17.40
N ARG A 185 -2.50 -24.15 -18.56
CA ARG A 185 -3.29 -25.22 -19.18
C ARG A 185 -2.36 -26.30 -19.70
N PRO A 186 -1.77 -27.12 -18.81
CA PRO A 186 -0.88 -28.21 -19.22
C PRO A 186 -1.59 -29.30 -20.03
N ASP A 187 -2.93 -29.35 -19.96
CA ASP A 187 -3.81 -30.22 -20.75
C ASP A 187 -4.10 -29.69 -22.16
N TRP A 188 -3.68 -28.47 -22.48
CA TRP A 188 -4.01 -27.84 -23.76
C TRP A 188 -3.11 -28.34 -24.88
N GLN A 189 -3.73 -29.01 -25.85
CA GLN A 189 -3.13 -29.36 -27.14
C GLN A 189 -3.59 -28.34 -28.18
N GLU A 190 -2.64 -27.77 -28.92
CA GLU A 190 -2.93 -26.92 -30.08
C GLU A 190 -3.72 -27.76 -31.08
N LYS A 191 -5.02 -27.45 -31.25
CA LYS A 191 -5.79 -28.06 -32.34
C LYS A 191 -5.18 -27.57 -33.64
N ALA A 192 -4.57 -28.50 -34.39
CA ALA A 192 -4.11 -28.23 -35.74
C ALA A 192 -5.29 -27.63 -36.54
N PRO A 193 -5.07 -26.58 -37.35
CA PRO A 193 -6.12 -26.09 -38.23
C PRO A 193 -6.54 -27.21 -39.19
N ASP A 194 -7.84 -27.46 -39.26
CA ASP A 194 -8.47 -28.36 -40.26
C ASP A 194 -8.22 -27.85 -41.69
#